data_AF-A0A957ETH3-F1
#
_entry.id   AF-A0A957ETH3-F1
#
_cell.length_a   1.000
_cell.length_b   1.000
_cell.length_c   1.000
_cell.angle_alpha   90.00
_cell.angle_beta   90.00
_cell.angle_gamma   90.00
#
_symmetry.space_group_name_H-M   'P 1'
#
loop_
_entity.id
_entity.type
_entity.pdbx_description
1 polymer ?
#
loop_
_entity_poly.entity_id
_entity_poly.type
_entity_poly.pdbx_seq_one_letter_code
_entity_poly.pdbx_strand_id
1 'polypeptide(L)'
;MTDMTGMSVNVPTTEDVRVTTPAEVCGMGHRMKRKEDPRFIQGKGRYVDDIKLPGMLYMDIVRSPYAHAKIVSIDASAALAMDGVLAVITGKDLEAHGLHWMPTLMSDTQMVLPTDK
;
A
#
# COMPACT_ATOMS: atom_id res chain seq x y z
N MET A 1 75.42 -33.20 5.97
CA MET A 1 74.10 -33.86 5.96
C MET A 1 73.17 -33.01 6.79
N THR A 2 72.80 -31.83 6.28
CA THR A 2 71.53 -31.56 5.57
C THR A 2 70.34 -31.89 6.47
N ASP A 3 69.87 -30.90 7.21
CA ASP A 3 68.45 -30.86 7.58
C ASP A 3 67.90 -29.50 7.15
N MET A 4 67.30 -29.51 5.96
CA MET A 4 66.51 -28.41 5.46
C MET A 4 65.16 -28.49 6.17
N THR A 5 65.09 -27.96 7.39
CA THR A 5 63.82 -27.74 8.08
C THR A 5 63.00 -26.76 7.23
N GLY A 6 62.05 -27.33 6.48
CA GLY A 6 61.18 -26.61 5.60
C GLY A 6 60.38 -25.55 6.35
N MET A 7 60.56 -24.29 5.95
CA MET A 7 59.56 -23.24 6.20
C MET A 7 58.31 -23.59 5.39
N SER A 8 57.43 -24.38 5.99
CA SER A 8 56.05 -24.49 5.53
C SER A 8 55.35 -23.18 5.87
N VAL A 9 55.20 -22.32 4.87
CA VAL A 9 54.32 -21.16 4.94
C VAL A 9 52.90 -21.71 4.99
N ASN A 10 52.30 -21.67 6.16
CA ASN A 10 50.91 -22.07 6.35
C ASN A 10 50.02 -20.97 5.75
N VAL A 11 49.67 -21.11 4.47
CA VAL A 11 48.65 -20.27 3.82
C VAL A 11 47.31 -20.69 4.43
N PRO A 12 46.58 -19.80 5.13
CA PRO A 12 45.27 -20.15 5.65
C PRO A 12 44.37 -20.47 4.45
N THR A 13 43.96 -21.73 4.33
CA THR A 13 42.90 -22.14 3.42
C THR A 13 41.67 -21.30 3.69
N THR A 14 41.04 -20.79 2.63
CA THR A 14 39.79 -20.05 2.67
C THR A 14 38.71 -20.91 3.33
N GLU A 15 38.60 -20.82 4.66
CA GLU A 15 37.36 -21.16 5.36
C GLU A 15 36.29 -20.18 4.90
N ASP A 16 35.06 -20.68 4.78
CA ASP A 16 33.86 -19.92 4.43
C ASP A 16 33.70 -18.71 5.36
N VAL A 17 34.32 -17.58 5.00
CA VAL A 17 34.13 -16.32 5.70
C VAL A 17 32.68 -15.92 5.47
N ARG A 18 31.83 -16.18 6.47
CA ARG A 18 30.51 -15.56 6.54
C ARG A 18 30.73 -14.06 6.56
N VAL A 19 30.57 -13.42 5.40
CA VAL A 19 30.59 -11.97 5.25
C VAL A 19 29.33 -11.43 5.94
N THR A 20 29.40 -11.36 7.26
CA THR A 20 28.38 -10.76 8.11
C THR A 20 28.92 -9.42 8.58
N THR A 21 28.07 -8.41 8.50
CA THR A 21 28.41 -7.08 9.02
C THR A 21 28.66 -7.18 10.54
N PRO A 22 29.45 -6.31 11.18
CA PRO A 22 29.65 -6.36 12.63
C PRO A 22 28.33 -6.36 13.41
N ALA A 23 28.28 -7.09 14.54
CA ALA A 23 27.07 -7.23 15.35
C ALA A 23 26.53 -5.89 15.87
N GLU A 24 27.41 -4.93 16.14
CA GLU A 24 27.07 -3.56 16.56
C GLU A 24 26.26 -2.80 15.50
N VAL A 25 26.57 -3.03 14.23
CA VAL A 25 25.89 -2.41 13.09
C VAL A 25 24.60 -3.17 12.76
N CYS A 26 24.53 -4.47 13.10
CA CYS A 26 23.39 -5.35 12.86
C CYS A 26 22.90 -5.30 11.40
N GLY A 27 23.87 -5.35 10.48
CA GLY A 27 23.65 -5.27 9.04
C GLY A 27 23.30 -6.63 8.42
N MET A 28 23.83 -6.90 7.23
CA MET A 28 23.50 -8.11 6.47
C MET A 28 23.82 -9.38 7.26
N GLY A 29 22.86 -10.31 7.27
CA GLY A 29 22.98 -11.62 7.90
C GLY A 29 22.56 -11.69 9.38
N HIS A 30 22.15 -10.58 10.00
CA HIS A 30 21.73 -10.56 11.41
C HIS A 30 20.22 -10.70 11.60
N ARG A 31 19.82 -11.27 12.74
CA ARG A 31 18.41 -11.31 13.20
C ARG A 31 18.05 -10.01 13.94
N MET A 32 18.06 -8.90 13.22
CA MET A 32 17.69 -7.59 13.79
C MET A 32 16.22 -7.60 14.22
N LYS A 33 15.91 -7.02 15.38
CA LYS A 33 14.53 -6.71 15.75
C LYS A 33 13.99 -5.60 14.85
N ARG A 34 12.70 -5.66 14.57
CA ARG A 34 12.01 -4.73 13.66
C ARG A 34 11.99 -3.33 14.24
N LYS A 35 12.34 -2.33 13.44
CA LYS A 35 12.38 -0.92 13.87
C LYS A 35 10.98 -0.34 14.06
N GLU A 36 10.00 -0.93 13.39
CA GLU A 36 8.61 -0.50 13.40
C GLU A 36 7.82 -1.01 14.63
N ASP A 37 8.30 -2.06 15.31
CA ASP A 37 7.60 -2.69 16.45
C ASP A 37 7.17 -1.70 17.52
N PRO A 38 8.04 -0.77 18.01
CA PRO A 38 7.68 0.10 19.12
C PRO A 38 6.43 0.95 18.86
N ARG A 39 6.21 1.43 17.63
CA ARG A 39 5.00 2.21 17.32
C ARG A 39 3.76 1.34 17.16
N PHE A 40 3.90 0.13 16.60
CA PHE A 40 2.75 -0.73 16.34
C PHE A 40 2.22 -1.40 17.60
N ILE A 41 3.09 -1.92 18.46
CA ILE A 41 2.66 -2.61 19.70
C ILE A 41 2.09 -1.64 20.75
N GLN A 42 2.28 -0.34 20.56
CA GLN A 42 1.79 0.71 21.47
C GLN A 42 0.55 1.43 20.93
N GLY A 43 -0.01 1.01 19.78
CA GLY A 43 -1.12 1.72 19.15
C GLY A 43 -0.75 3.13 18.66
N LYS A 44 0.55 3.40 18.47
CA LYS A 44 1.09 4.66 17.92
C LYS A 44 1.41 4.53 16.43
N GLY A 45 0.91 3.48 15.78
CA GLY A 45 0.80 3.44 14.33
C GLY A 45 -0.08 4.60 13.86
N ARG A 46 0.14 5.07 12.63
CA ARG A 46 -0.74 6.05 12.01
C ARG A 46 -1.14 5.52 10.64
N TYR A 47 -2.36 5.04 10.57
CA TYR A 47 -3.03 4.57 9.36
C TYR A 47 -3.95 5.67 8.84
N VAL A 48 -4.54 5.46 7.66
CA VAL A 48 -5.38 6.47 6.99
C VAL A 48 -6.61 6.82 7.82
N ASP A 49 -7.26 5.84 8.43
CA ASP A 49 -8.48 6.03 9.24
C ASP A 49 -8.21 6.65 10.63
N ASP A 50 -6.95 6.69 11.07
CA ASP A 50 -6.57 7.38 12.32
C ASP A 50 -6.52 8.90 12.16
N ILE A 51 -6.51 9.39 10.91
CA ILE A 51 -6.37 10.81 10.59
C ILE A 51 -7.70 11.51 10.86
N LYS A 52 -7.65 12.63 11.60
CA LYS A 52 -8.80 13.51 11.83
C LYS A 52 -8.40 14.94 11.49
N LEU A 53 -9.12 15.55 10.56
CA LEU A 53 -8.92 16.94 10.14
C LEU A 53 -10.16 17.78 10.48
N PRO A 54 -10.00 19.08 10.79
CA PRO A 54 -11.15 19.97 10.98
C PRO A 54 -12.03 20.00 9.73
N GLY A 55 -13.34 19.76 9.89
CA GLY A 55 -14.30 19.72 8.78
C GLY A 55 -14.23 18.47 7.89
N MET A 56 -13.51 17.42 8.31
CA MET A 56 -13.45 16.16 7.56
C MET A 56 -14.83 15.50 7.43
N LEU A 57 -15.17 15.10 6.21
CA LEU A 57 -16.39 14.38 5.88
C LEU A 57 -16.08 12.90 5.62
N TYR A 58 -17.12 12.09 5.62
CA TYR A 58 -17.05 10.68 5.25
C TYR A 58 -17.73 10.46 3.90
N MET A 59 -17.23 9.47 3.15
CA MET A 59 -17.78 9.03 1.89
C MET A 59 -17.96 7.52 1.94
N ASP A 60 -19.06 7.03 1.37
CA ASP A 60 -19.27 5.61 1.11
C ASP A 60 -19.80 5.42 -0.32
N ILE A 61 -19.70 4.20 -0.83
CA ILE A 61 -20.00 3.86 -2.23
C ILE A 61 -21.19 2.90 -2.28
N VAL A 62 -22.26 3.34 -2.93
CA VAL A 62 -23.36 2.46 -3.33
C VAL A 62 -22.88 1.55 -4.46
N ARG A 63 -22.96 0.23 -4.25
CA ARG A 63 -22.44 -0.78 -5.18
C ARG A 63 -23.57 -1.42 -5.99
N SER A 64 -23.23 -1.86 -7.20
CA SER A 64 -24.15 -2.64 -8.01
C SER A 64 -24.45 -3.99 -7.34
N PRO A 65 -25.74 -4.35 -7.18
CA PRO A 65 -26.13 -5.71 -6.77
C PRO A 65 -26.10 -6.70 -7.94
N TYR A 66 -25.93 -6.20 -9.17
CA TYR A 66 -25.93 -6.99 -10.39
C TYR A 66 -24.51 -7.13 -10.96
N ALA A 67 -24.17 -8.33 -11.44
CA ALA A 67 -22.89 -8.58 -12.09
C ALA A 67 -22.78 -7.87 -13.46
N HIS A 68 -23.90 -7.76 -14.18
CA HIS A 68 -23.99 -7.07 -15.46
C HIS A 68 -25.42 -6.56 -15.69
N ALA A 69 -25.59 -5.25 -15.81
CA ALA A 69 -26.88 -4.60 -16.05
C ALA A 69 -26.67 -3.20 -16.64
N LYS A 70 -27.71 -2.68 -17.32
CA LYS A 70 -27.78 -1.26 -17.69
C LYS A 70 -28.38 -0.45 -16.54
N ILE A 71 -27.87 0.76 -16.29
CA ILE A 71 -28.40 1.67 -15.28
C ILE A 71 -29.52 2.49 -15.90
N VAL A 72 -30.77 2.07 -15.72
CA VAL A 72 -31.90 2.84 -16.28
C VAL A 72 -32.00 4.23 -15.64
N SER A 73 -31.81 4.30 -14.32
CA SER A 73 -31.85 5.55 -13.55
C SER A 73 -31.22 5.36 -12.17
N ILE A 74 -30.80 6.47 -11.57
CA ILE A 74 -30.37 6.55 -10.16
C ILE A 74 -31.22 7.65 -9.52
N ASP A 75 -31.97 7.31 -8.48
CA ASP A 75 -32.70 8.27 -7.66
C ASP A 75 -31.93 8.55 -6.36
N ALA A 76 -31.43 9.77 -6.24
CA ALA A 76 -30.67 10.26 -5.08
C ALA A 76 -31.51 11.13 -4.13
N SER A 77 -32.79 11.37 -4.45
CA SER A 77 -33.63 12.36 -3.76
C SER A 77 -33.77 12.09 -2.26
N ALA A 78 -34.05 10.85 -1.88
CA ALA A 78 -34.17 10.45 -0.49
C ALA A 78 -32.87 10.64 0.30
N ALA A 79 -31.72 10.33 -0.31
CA ALA A 79 -30.43 10.49 0.33
C ALA A 79 -30.08 11.97 0.53
N LEU A 80 -30.32 12.80 -0.48
CA LEU A 80 -30.09 14.25 -0.41
C LEU A 80 -31.01 14.97 0.58
N ALA A 81 -32.18 14.40 0.89
CA ALA A 81 -33.11 14.95 1.87
C ALA A 81 -32.74 14.60 3.33
N MET A 82 -31.80 13.67 3.56
CA MET A 82 -31.37 13.31 4.91
C MET A 82 -30.44 14.37 5.50
N ASP A 83 -30.69 14.74 6.76
CA ASP A 83 -29.82 15.66 7.48
C ASP A 83 -28.41 15.06 7.65
N GLY A 84 -27.39 15.90 7.45
CA GLY A 84 -25.98 15.49 7.44
C GLY A 84 -25.44 14.96 6.11
N VAL A 85 -26.28 14.70 5.10
CA VAL A 85 -25.81 14.38 3.74
C VAL A 85 -25.51 15.67 2.99
N LEU A 86 -24.26 15.82 2.56
CA LEU A 86 -23.81 17.02 1.85
C LEU A 86 -23.81 16.87 0.32
N ALA A 87 -23.63 15.65 -0.18
CA ALA A 87 -23.60 15.39 -1.61
C ALA A 87 -23.90 13.92 -1.92
N VAL A 88 -24.49 13.69 -3.09
CA VAL A 88 -24.54 12.38 -3.76
C VAL A 88 -23.93 12.57 -5.15
N ILE A 89 -22.86 11.84 -5.43
CA ILE A 89 -22.08 11.97 -6.67
C ILE A 89 -22.34 10.73 -7.53
N THR A 90 -22.70 10.96 -8.80
CA THR A 90 -22.98 9.92 -9.80
C THR A 90 -21.94 9.94 -10.92
N GLY A 91 -21.96 8.91 -11.78
CA GLY A 91 -21.09 8.87 -12.97
C GLY A 91 -21.31 10.07 -13.91
N LYS A 92 -22.52 10.65 -13.95
CA LYS A 92 -22.82 11.85 -14.76
C LYS A 92 -22.08 13.09 -14.26
N ASP A 93 -21.97 13.24 -12.94
CA ASP A 93 -21.23 14.36 -12.33
C ASP A 93 -19.75 14.27 -12.67
N LEU A 94 -19.18 13.06 -12.68
CA LEU A 94 -17.80 12.83 -13.07
C LEU A 94 -17.56 12.97 -14.58
N GLU A 95 -18.55 12.67 -15.42
CA GLU A 95 -18.46 12.81 -16.88
C GLU A 95 -18.24 14.27 -17.29
N ALA A 96 -18.89 15.22 -16.60
CA ALA A 96 -18.70 16.66 -16.82
C ALA A 96 -17.24 17.12 -16.63
N HIS A 97 -16.45 16.36 -15.88
CA HIS A 97 -15.03 16.63 -15.61
C HIS A 97 -14.07 15.68 -16.33
N GLY A 98 -14.58 14.76 -17.16
CA GLY A 98 -13.77 13.74 -17.81
C GLY A 98 -13.18 12.70 -16.85
N LEU A 99 -13.75 12.54 -15.66
CA LEU A 99 -13.25 11.66 -14.59
C LEU A 99 -14.05 10.37 -14.39
N HIS A 100 -15.10 10.16 -15.19
CA HIS A 100 -15.91 8.94 -15.14
C HIS A 100 -15.14 7.66 -15.53
N TRP A 101 -14.05 7.80 -16.29
CA TRP A 101 -13.07 6.74 -16.57
C TRP A 101 -11.69 7.16 -16.08
N MET A 102 -10.95 6.22 -15.51
CA MET A 102 -9.56 6.40 -15.11
C MET A 102 -8.64 5.44 -15.88
N PRO A 103 -7.43 5.87 -16.25
CA PRO A 103 -6.44 4.98 -16.84
C PRO A 103 -5.94 3.98 -15.79
N THR A 104 -5.70 2.74 -16.22
CA THR A 104 -5.09 1.70 -15.40
C THR A 104 -3.60 1.54 -15.71
N LEU A 105 -2.84 0.89 -14.82
CA LEU A 105 -1.42 0.59 -15.06
C LEU A 105 -1.19 -0.29 -16.30
N MET A 106 -2.21 -1.03 -16.74
CA MET A 106 -2.13 -1.93 -17.90
C MET A 106 -2.66 -1.29 -19.19
N SER A 107 -2.67 0.04 -19.25
CA SER A 107 -3.06 0.84 -20.43
C SER A 107 -4.50 0.67 -20.91
N ASP A 108 -5.35 -0.02 -20.15
CA ASP A 108 -6.81 -0.02 -20.34
C ASP A 108 -7.45 1.06 -19.45
N THR A 109 -8.74 1.32 -19.63
CA THR A 109 -9.53 2.24 -18.82
C THR A 109 -10.48 1.49 -17.89
N GLN A 110 -10.61 1.96 -16.65
CA GLN A 110 -11.57 1.45 -15.69
C GLN A 110 -12.55 2.56 -15.31
N MET A 111 -13.84 2.22 -15.14
CA MET A 111 -14.83 3.19 -14.68
C MET A 111 -14.56 3.57 -13.22
N VAL A 112 -14.63 4.87 -12.92
CA VAL A 112 -14.60 5.39 -11.55
C VAL A 112 -15.97 5.21 -10.90
N LEU A 113 -17.01 5.71 -11.57
CA LEU A 113 -18.42 5.42 -11.27
C LEU A 113 -19.11 5.01 -12.58
N PRO A 114 -20.06 4.08 -12.51
CA PRO A 114 -20.68 3.53 -13.71
C PRO A 114 -21.56 4.56 -14.44
N THR A 115 -21.55 4.47 -15.78
CA THR A 115 -22.36 5.24 -16.74
C THR A 115 -22.90 4.27 -17.80
N ASP A 116 -23.97 4.64 -18.51
CA ASP A 116 -24.70 3.74 -19.43
C ASP A 116 -24.11 3.58 -20.83
N LYS A 117 -22.84 3.98 -21.05
CA LYS A 117 -22.21 3.87 -22.37
C LYS A 117 -21.87 2.42 -22.72
#